data_AF-A0A510KSS6-F1
#
_entry.id   AF-A0A510KSS6-F1
#
_cell.length_a   1.000
_cell.length_b   1.000
_cell.length_c   1.000
_cell.angle_alpha   90.00
_cell.angle_beta   90.00
_cell.angle_gamma   90.00
#
_symmetry.space_group_name_H-M   'P 1'
#
loop_
_entity.id
_entity.type
_entity.pdbx_description
1 polymer ?
#
loop_
_entity_poly.entity_id
_entity_poly.type
_entity_poly.pdbx_seq_one_letter_code
_entity_poly.pdbx_strand_id
1 'polypeptide(L)' 'MKYNLAFKYRIYPNKEQELLINKTFGCVRFVYNTILYIANKIYEETGKNKIITPASLKNENQFLKEVDSLALSNA' A
#
# COMPACT_ATOMS: atom_id res chain seq x y z
N MET A 1 -16.32 -13.02 -36.19
CA MET A 1 -15.43 -11.89 -35.84
C MET A 1 -15.38 -11.77 -34.32
N LYS A 2 -14.18 -11.80 -33.72
CA LYS A 2 -13.97 -11.48 -32.30
C LYS A 2 -13.67 -9.99 -32.22
N TYR A 3 -14.44 -9.25 -31.42
CA TYR A 3 -14.17 -7.84 -31.14
C TYR A 3 -13.60 -7.74 -29.73
N ASN A 4 -12.52 -6.97 -29.57
CA ASN A 4 -12.02 -6.63 -28.25
C ASN A 4 -12.88 -5.48 -27.72
N LEU A 5 -13.70 -5.77 -26.71
CA LEU A 5 -14.53 -4.78 -26.04
C LEU A 5 -13.72 -4.14 -24.90
N ALA A 6 -13.59 -2.82 -24.92
CA ALA A 6 -12.97 -2.07 -23.84
C ALA A 6 -13.99 -1.11 -23.23
N PHE A 7 -14.10 -1.12 -21.89
CA PHE A 7 -14.97 -0.22 -21.16
C PHE A 7 -14.13 0.86 -20.46
N LYS A 8 -14.66 2.09 -20.45
CA LYS A 8 -14.09 3.20 -19.70
C LYS A 8 -15.09 3.63 -18.64
N TYR A 9 -14.67 3.53 -17.37
CA TYR A 9 -15.48 3.95 -16.24
C TYR A 9 -14.83 5.15 -15.55
N ARG A 10 -15.68 6.00 -14.96
CA ARG A 10 -15.28 7.05 -14.02
C ARG A 10 -16.08 6.85 -12.74
N ILE A 11 -15.39 6.81 -11.62
CA ILE A 11 -16.03 6.78 -10.29
C ILE A 11 -16.30 8.20 -9.82
N TYR A 12 -17.41 8.39 -9.11
CA TYR A 12 -17.82 9.65 -8.48
C TYR A 12 -18.04 9.38 -6.99
N PRO A 13 -16.95 9.32 -6.19
CA PRO A 13 -17.04 8.98 -4.79
C PRO A 13 -17.80 10.06 -4.00
N ASN A 14 -18.50 9.65 -2.94
CA ASN A 14 -18.96 10.58 -1.92
C ASN A 14 -17.82 10.94 -0.96
N LYS A 15 -18.07 11.88 -0.03
CA LYS A 15 -17.03 12.37 0.90
C LYS A 15 -16.36 11.28 1.73
N GLU A 16 -17.12 10.27 2.18
CA GLU A 16 -16.58 9.17 2.98
C GLU A 16 -15.70 8.25 2.13
N GLN A 17 -16.11 7.99 0.89
CA GLN A 17 -15.34 7.20 -0.08
C GLN A 17 -14.05 7.93 -0.49
N GLU A 18 -14.10 9.23 -0.76
CA GLU A 18 -12.91 10.04 -1.05
C GLU A 18 -11.91 9.97 0.10
N LEU A 19 -12.39 10.12 1.33
CA LEU A 19 -11.55 10.01 2.52
C LEU A 19 -10.90 8.62 2.62
N LEU A 20 -11.69 7.55 2.46
CA LEU A 20 -11.19 6.18 2.53
C LEU A 20 -10.16 5.88 1.41
N ILE A 21 -10.42 6.35 0.20
CA ILE A 21 -9.50 6.20 -0.95
C ILE A 21 -8.18 6.91 -0.67
N ASN A 22 -8.24 8.16 -0.21
CA ASN A 22 -7.05 8.94 0.13
C ASN A 22 -6.25 8.31 1.27
N LYS A 23 -6.93 7.84 2.34
CA LYS A 23 -6.29 7.10 3.43
C LYS A 23 -5.62 5.83 2.92
N THR A 24 -6.32 5.05 2.09
CA THR A 24 -5.81 3.80 1.53
C THR A 24 -4.55 4.03 0.70
N PHE A 25 -4.58 4.96 -0.25
CA PHE A 25 -3.40 5.27 -1.06
C PHE A 25 -2.24 5.86 -0.24
N GLY A 26 -2.54 6.73 0.74
CA GLY A 26 -1.56 7.27 1.65
C GLY A 26 -0.86 6.19 2.47
N CYS A 27 -1.63 5.27 3.06
CA CYS A 27 -1.10 4.16 3.85
C CYS A 27 -0.29 3.18 3.00
N VAL A 28 -0.77 2.82 1.80
CA VAL A 28 -0.05 1.95 0.86
C VAL A 28 1.30 2.57 0.50
N ARG A 29 1.32 3.84 0.10
CA ARG A 29 2.55 4.56 -0.25
C ARG A 29 3.52 4.64 0.93
N PHE A 30 3.01 4.90 2.13
CA PHE A 30 3.81 4.91 3.35
C PHE A 30 4.46 3.55 3.61
N VAL A 31 3.67 2.47 3.57
CA VAL A 31 4.16 1.10 3.78
C VAL A 31 5.24 0.74 2.77
N TYR A 32 4.98 0.93 1.47
CA TYR A 32 5.94 0.63 0.41
C TYR A 32 7.27 1.36 0.63
N ASN A 33 7.23 2.68 0.79
CA ASN A 33 8.43 3.50 0.96
C ASN A 33 9.20 3.13 2.24
N THR A 34 8.50 2.84 3.33
CA THR A 34 9.11 2.47 4.60
C THR A 34 9.80 1.11 4.50
N ILE A 35 9.13 0.11 3.92
CA ILE A 35 9.71 -1.22 3.72
C ILE A 35 10.92 -1.14 2.79
N LEU A 36 10.82 -0.42 1.68
CA LEU A 36 11.93 -0.22 0.75
C LEU A 36 13.14 0.42 1.43
N TYR A 37 12.90 1.48 2.22
CA TYR A 37 13.96 2.15 2.98
C TYR A 37 14.67 1.20 3.96
N ILE A 38 13.91 0.45 4.75
CA ILE A 38 14.48 -0.49 5.73
C ILE A 38 15.22 -1.63 5.00
N ALA A 39 14.66 -2.16 3.91
CA ALA A 39 15.30 -3.19 3.11
C ALA A 39 16.65 -2.73 2.55
N ASN A 40 16.72 -1.51 2.00
CA ASN A 40 17.96 -0.92 1.51
C ASN A 40 19.00 -0.78 2.62
N LYS A 41 18.60 -0.26 3.80
CA LYS A 41 19.51 -0.17 4.96
C LYS A 41 20.07 -1.52 5.40
N ILE A 42 19.21 -2.53 5.52
CA ILE A 42 19.65 -3.89 5.89
C ILE A 42 20.62 -4.44 4.85
N TYR A 43 20.36 -4.19 3.57
CA TYR A 43 21.24 -4.63 2.50
C TYR A 43 22.60 -3.92 2.53
N GLU A 44 22.62 -2.61 2.73
CA GLU A 44 23.86 -1.82 2.87
C GLU A 44 24.73 -2.30 4.04
N GLU A 45 24.10 -2.67 5.17
CA GLU A 45 24.82 -3.09 6.38
C GLU A 45 25.26 -4.56 6.34
N THR A 46 24.46 -5.45 5.73
CA THR A 46 24.63 -6.91 5.87
C THR A 46 24.90 -7.64 4.56
N GLY A 47 24.71 -6.98 3.41
CA GLY A 47 24.72 -7.59 2.08
C GLY A 47 23.58 -8.58 1.81
N LYS A 48 22.59 -8.66 2.70
CA LYS A 48 21.48 -9.62 2.61
C LYS A 48 20.14 -8.91 2.47
N ASN A 49 19.25 -9.50 1.67
CA ASN A 49 17.86 -9.09 1.60
C ASN A 49 17.07 -9.72 2.75
N LYS A 50 16.18 -8.93 3.37
CA LYS A 50 15.25 -9.40 4.40
C LYS A 50 13.82 -9.05 4.00
N ILE A 51 12.91 -10.02 4.16
CA ILE A 51 11.49 -9.79 3.94
C ILE A 51 10.92 -9.06 5.17
N ILE A 52 10.34 -7.89 4.93
CA ILE A 52 9.66 -7.07 5.95
C ILE A 52 8.19 -7.06 5.58
N THR A 53 7.32 -7.35 6.55
CA THR A 53 5.88 -7.38 6.32
C THR A 53 5.23 -6.10 6.84
N PRO A 54 4.16 -5.61 6.20
CA PRO A 54 3.42 -4.45 6.69
C PRO A 54 2.91 -4.59 8.14
N ALA A 55 2.70 -5.84 8.59
CA ALA A 55 2.29 -6.14 9.96
C ALA A 55 3.30 -5.61 11.00
N SER A 56 4.60 -5.61 10.71
CA SER A 56 5.61 -5.09 11.65
C SER A 56 5.49 -3.58 11.88
N LEU A 57 4.90 -2.84 10.93
CA LEU A 57 4.73 -1.39 11.02
C LEU A 57 3.50 -0.97 11.82
N LYS A 58 2.52 -1.87 12.03
CA LYS A 58 1.20 -1.53 12.61
C LYS A 58 1.23 -1.18 14.10
N ASN A 59 2.28 -1.56 14.83
CA ASN A 59 2.39 -1.26 16.25
C ASN A 59 2.71 0.23 16.47
N GLU A 60 3.62 0.78 15.68
CA GLU A 60 4.04 2.18 15.76
C GLU A 60 3.14 3.10 14.92
N ASN A 61 2.48 2.55 13.90
CA ASN A 61 1.66 3.29 12.94
C ASN A 61 0.20 2.84 13.00
N GLN A 62 -0.52 3.26 14.05
CA GLN A 62 -1.88 2.81 14.32
C GLN A 62 -2.89 3.19 13.20
N PHE A 63 -2.62 4.26 12.46
CA PHE A 63 -3.41 4.68 11.29
C PHE A 63 -3.45 3.62 10.17
N LEU A 64 -2.47 2.71 10.10
CA LEU A 64 -2.49 1.57 9.17
C LEU A 64 -3.61 0.56 9.48
N LYS A 65 -4.28 0.67 10.63
CA LYS A 65 -5.44 -0.17 10.97
C LYS A 65 -6.76 0.39 10.43
N GLU A 66 -6.74 1.60 9.87
CA GLU A 66 -7.93 2.29 9.34
C GLU A 66 -8.28 1.89 7.90
N VAL A 67 -7.42 1.11 7.23
CA VAL A 67 -7.53 0.75 5.82
C VAL A 67 -7.47 -0.76 5.62
N ASP A 68 -7.88 -1.21 4.43
CA ASP A 68 -7.91 -2.62 4.10
C ASP A 68 -6.54 -3.29 4.22
N SER A 69 -6.52 -4.44 4.88
CA SER A 69 -5.28 -5.16 5.18
C SER A 69 -4.64 -5.80 3.95
N LEU A 70 -5.42 -6.15 2.92
CA LEU A 70 -4.92 -6.70 1.67
C LEU A 70 -4.28 -5.59 0.83
N ALA A 71 -4.85 -4.38 0.83
CA ALA A 71 -4.23 -3.22 0.20
C ALA A 71 -2.82 -2.97 0.76
N LEU A 72 -2.65 -3.06 2.08
CA LEU A 72 -1.32 -2.91 2.71
C LEU A 72 -0.39 -4.08 2.39
N SER A 73 -0.91 -5.31 2.35
CA SER A 73 -0.12 -6.53 2.08
C SER A 73 0.41 -6.58 0.66
N ASN A 74 -0.27 -5.92 -0.28
CA ASN A 74 0.09 -5.83 -1.70
C ASN A 74 0.67 -4.45 -2.07
N ALA A 75 1.13 -3.69 -1.08
CA ALA A 75 1.74 -2.38 -1.28
C ALA A 75 3.04 -2.43 -2.08
#